data_AF-A0A2H5ZQ15-F1
#
_entry.id   AF-A0A2H5ZQ15-F1
#
_cell.length_a   1.000
_cell.length_b   1.000
_cell.length_c   1.000
_cell.angle_alpha   90.00
_cell.angle_beta   90.00
_cell.angle_gamma   90.00
#
_symmetry.space_group_name_H-M   'P 1'
#
loop_
_entity.id
_entity.type
_entity.pdbx_description
1 polymer ?
#
loop_
_entity_poly.entity_id
_entity_poly.type
_entity_poly.pdbx_seq_one_letter_code
_entity_poly.pdbx_strand_id
1 'polypeptide(L)'
;MKFDYFLKYHPTRQDGGDVMTSHNWKALTPIWTGDADRKSDRLIPTGLMGSLRWWFEVLVRGLGGKACDPTSPARCPHPDVKEPTKPGHHCVVCELFGCTGWARKFRMMVLDEHYNVIQNQINADQIFILRFIPLRPIYPEEWCLLDCTLRIIAEYGAIGGRTVLKPSDELNRQNALHHKDYGLIQYISGPENWHCEKTREDLKNYVGRQRWRNDQNREHDFSWTSFQNFWCVKGRYLARKNADESTFNQVVGRAPSKRCKDCNQVHSPRQKCPKTERHPRRYSDDNPTDPISAWLAGRQQESKKVFSFKHPQEGGRTFGFIKPDIMGFEEIKRRLQQAWPDLKDSEFLTGEEILQRLWGGTRP
;
A
#
# COMPACT_ATOMS: atom_id res chain seq x y z
N MET A 1 0.91 -12.04 46.96
CA MET A 1 1.56 -10.85 46.35
C MET A 1 0.61 -10.35 45.28
N LYS A 2 -0.07 -9.23 45.56
CA LYS A 2 -1.34 -8.82 44.91
C LYS A 2 -1.12 -8.26 43.50
N PHE A 3 -1.96 -8.73 42.57
CA PHE A 3 -2.19 -8.16 41.25
C PHE A 3 -3.04 -6.89 41.41
N ASP A 4 -2.40 -5.72 41.51
CA ASP A 4 -3.06 -4.40 41.50
C ASP A 4 -2.43 -3.52 40.42
N TYR A 5 -2.74 -3.78 39.14
CA TYR A 5 -2.45 -2.88 38.02
C TYR A 5 -3.53 -2.94 36.92
N PHE A 6 -4.77 -3.24 37.30
CA PHE A 6 -5.95 -3.08 36.44
C PHE A 6 -6.87 -2.03 37.06
N LEU A 7 -7.35 -1.11 36.21
CA LEU A 7 -8.34 -0.05 36.47
C LEU A 7 -7.78 1.31 36.94
N LYS A 8 -7.38 2.12 35.96
CA LYS A 8 -7.76 3.56 35.88
C LYS A 8 -7.55 4.06 34.45
N TYR A 9 -8.44 3.64 33.55
CA TYR A 9 -8.75 4.42 32.35
C TYR A 9 -10.28 4.49 32.26
N HIS A 10 -10.83 5.47 32.98
CA HIS A 10 -12.22 5.86 32.81
C HIS A 10 -12.27 6.82 31.61
N PRO A 11 -13.05 6.55 30.55
CA PRO A 11 -13.33 7.57 29.57
C PRO A 11 -14.31 8.56 30.23
N THR A 12 -13.77 9.63 30.81
CA THR A 12 -14.59 10.75 31.31
C THR A 12 -15.22 11.44 30.11
N ARG A 13 -16.54 11.28 29.99
CA ARG A 13 -17.39 11.98 29.06
C ARG A 13 -17.81 13.30 29.71
N GLN A 14 -16.97 14.33 29.61
CA GLN A 14 -17.31 15.71 29.94
C GLN A 14 -16.55 16.63 28.96
N ASP A 15 -17.30 17.18 28.00
CA ASP A 15 -17.10 18.43 27.28
C ASP A 15 -15.65 18.81 26.87
N GLY A 16 -15.25 18.43 25.65
CA GLY A 16 -14.06 18.97 24.97
C GLY A 16 -13.16 17.92 24.30
N GLY A 17 -13.49 17.55 23.05
CA GLY A 17 -12.53 16.99 22.08
C GLY A 17 -12.20 15.49 22.16
N ASP A 18 -12.66 14.72 21.17
CA ASP A 18 -12.10 13.40 20.80
C ASP A 18 -10.74 13.57 20.08
N VAL A 19 -9.74 14.16 20.77
CA VAL A 19 -8.51 14.76 20.19
C VAL A 19 -7.47 13.74 19.68
N MET A 20 -7.77 12.43 19.53
CA MET A 20 -6.75 11.44 19.12
C MET A 20 -7.15 10.57 17.91
N THR A 21 -8.27 10.89 17.25
CA THR A 21 -8.93 9.91 16.38
C THR A 21 -9.08 10.33 14.93
N SER A 22 -9.08 11.63 14.63
CA SER A 22 -9.49 12.14 13.32
C SER A 22 -8.31 12.72 12.54
N HIS A 23 -8.14 12.26 11.31
CA HIS A 23 -7.11 12.74 10.39
C HIS A 23 -7.80 13.26 9.13
N ASN A 24 -7.48 14.48 8.74
CA ASN A 24 -8.02 15.15 7.56
C ASN A 24 -7.10 14.92 6.36
N TRP A 25 -7.71 14.60 5.23
CA TRP A 25 -7.03 14.22 4.01
C TRP A 25 -7.68 14.88 2.80
N LYS A 26 -6.88 15.12 1.76
CA LYS A 26 -7.38 15.41 0.41
C LYS A 26 -7.13 14.19 -0.47
N ALA A 27 -8.15 13.74 -1.20
CA ALA A 27 -7.95 12.76 -2.25
C ALA A 27 -7.36 13.45 -3.49
N LEU A 28 -6.11 13.15 -3.85
CA LEU A 28 -5.49 13.68 -5.08
C LEU A 28 -6.03 12.97 -6.31
N THR A 29 -6.38 11.70 -6.17
CA THR A 29 -7.06 10.92 -7.20
C THR A 29 -8.25 10.19 -6.59
N PRO A 30 -9.24 9.74 -7.39
CA PRO A 30 -10.37 9.02 -6.84
C PRO A 30 -9.91 7.80 -6.05
N ILE A 31 -10.55 7.53 -4.91
CA ILE A 31 -10.26 6.34 -4.12
C ILE A 31 -11.20 5.25 -4.60
N TRP A 32 -10.64 4.16 -5.13
CA TRP A 32 -11.45 3.04 -5.60
C TRP A 32 -11.59 2.00 -4.49
N THR A 33 -12.82 1.63 -4.18
CA THR A 33 -13.14 0.46 -3.36
C THR A 33 -14.17 -0.37 -4.11
N GLY A 34 -13.92 -1.68 -4.23
CA GLY A 34 -14.79 -2.58 -4.96
C GLY A 34 -15.91 -3.11 -4.08
N ASP A 35 -17.14 -3.06 -4.57
CA ASP A 35 -18.24 -3.87 -4.05
C ASP A 35 -18.16 -5.33 -4.54
N ALA A 36 -19.17 -6.13 -4.20
CA ALA A 36 -19.25 -7.54 -4.61
C ALA A 36 -19.24 -7.73 -6.14
N ASP A 37 -19.74 -6.74 -6.89
CA ASP A 37 -19.81 -6.73 -8.36
C ASP A 37 -18.57 -6.08 -9.01
N ARG A 38 -17.56 -5.71 -8.22
CA ARG A 38 -16.34 -5.00 -8.65
C ARG A 38 -16.63 -3.61 -9.26
N LYS A 39 -17.71 -2.98 -8.83
CA LYS A 39 -18.04 -1.57 -9.09
C LYS A 39 -17.56 -0.71 -7.92
N SER A 40 -17.52 0.60 -8.11
CA SER A 40 -17.04 1.55 -7.10
C SER A 40 -17.95 2.74 -6.90
N ASP A 41 -19.22 2.63 -7.28
CA ASP A 41 -20.18 3.72 -7.12
C ASP A 41 -20.35 4.09 -5.63
N ARG A 42 -20.13 3.10 -4.74
CA ARG A 42 -20.17 3.23 -3.28
C ARG A 42 -18.79 3.06 -2.66
N LEU A 43 -18.55 3.81 -1.59
CA LEU A 43 -17.41 3.57 -0.73
C LEU A 43 -17.64 2.30 0.09
N ILE A 44 -16.66 1.41 0.09
CA ILE A 44 -16.63 0.19 0.89
C ILE A 44 -15.54 0.37 1.96
N PRO A 45 -15.88 0.78 3.21
CA PRO A 45 -14.89 1.08 4.25
C PRO A 45 -13.98 -0.11 4.60
N THR A 46 -14.46 -1.34 4.43
CA THR A 46 -13.66 -2.56 4.64
C THR A 46 -12.55 -2.71 3.59
N GLY A 47 -12.76 -2.23 2.36
CA GLY A 47 -11.72 -2.20 1.33
C GLY A 47 -10.60 -1.21 1.67
N LEU A 48 -10.97 -0.02 2.18
CA LEU A 48 -10.00 0.95 2.71
C LEU A 48 -9.24 0.41 3.92
N MET A 49 -9.96 -0.22 4.87
CA MET A 49 -9.35 -0.86 6.04
C MET A 49 -8.33 -1.92 5.64
N GLY A 50 -8.65 -2.72 4.61
CA GLY A 50 -7.73 -3.75 4.10
C GLY A 50 -6.46 -3.14 3.50
N SER A 51 -6.58 -2.05 2.75
CA SER A 51 -5.42 -1.33 2.20
C SER A 51 -4.56 -0.69 3.28
N LEU A 52 -5.18 -0.10 4.30
CA LEU A 52 -4.48 0.44 5.47
C LEU A 52 -3.76 -0.65 6.27
N ARG A 53 -4.44 -1.79 6.50
CA ARG A 53 -3.84 -2.97 7.12
C ARG A 53 -2.60 -3.42 6.34
N TRP A 54 -2.71 -3.51 5.02
CA TRP A 54 -1.60 -3.97 4.19
C TRP A 54 -0.35 -3.10 4.34
N TRP A 55 -0.48 -1.77 4.30
CA TRP A 55 0.65 -0.86 4.55
C TRP A 55 1.19 -0.97 5.98
N PHE A 56 0.32 -1.19 6.96
CA PHE A 56 0.74 -1.44 8.34
C PHE A 56 1.55 -2.74 8.45
N GLU A 57 1.17 -3.79 7.73
CA GLU A 57 1.96 -5.03 7.66
C GLU A 57 3.35 -4.79 7.04
N VAL A 58 3.44 -3.99 5.97
CA VAL A 58 4.71 -3.62 5.33
C VAL A 58 5.63 -2.88 6.31
N LEU A 59 5.07 -1.93 7.07
CA LEU A 59 5.81 -1.18 8.10
C LEU A 59 6.31 -2.10 9.21
N VAL A 60 5.42 -2.95 9.76
CA VAL A 60 5.76 -3.91 10.81
C VAL A 60 6.88 -4.85 10.38
N ARG A 61 6.82 -5.39 9.16
CA ARG A 61 7.90 -6.22 8.59
C ARG A 61 9.19 -5.41 8.44
N GLY A 62 9.09 -4.15 8.04
CA GLY A 62 10.23 -3.23 7.92
C GLY A 62 10.94 -2.92 9.25
N LEU A 63 10.19 -2.94 10.35
CA LEU A 63 10.73 -2.78 11.71
C LEU A 63 11.22 -4.10 12.33
N GLY A 64 11.25 -5.20 11.57
CA GLY A 64 11.69 -6.51 12.04
C GLY A 64 10.60 -7.34 12.73
N GLY A 65 9.38 -6.80 12.84
CA GLY A 65 8.22 -7.53 13.33
C GLY A 65 7.72 -8.58 12.34
N LYS A 66 6.77 -9.41 12.79
CA LYS A 66 6.10 -10.42 11.96
C LYS A 66 4.64 -10.02 11.73
N ALA A 67 4.16 -10.29 10.53
CA ALA A 67 2.77 -10.12 10.14
C ALA A 67 2.31 -11.33 9.33
N CYS A 68 1.25 -12.00 9.78
CA CYS A 68 0.72 -13.18 9.10
C CYS A 68 0.04 -12.80 7.79
N ASP A 69 -0.01 -13.74 6.86
CA ASP A 69 -0.91 -13.67 5.71
C ASP A 69 -2.29 -14.22 6.14
N PRO A 70 -3.36 -13.40 6.16
CA PRO A 70 -4.69 -13.86 6.55
C PRO A 70 -5.30 -14.85 5.54
N THR A 71 -4.73 -14.97 4.34
CA THR A 71 -5.20 -15.85 3.26
C THR A 71 -4.47 -17.20 3.20
N SER A 72 -3.40 -17.38 4.00
CA SER A 72 -2.63 -18.62 4.04
C SER A 72 -2.94 -19.45 5.30
N PRO A 73 -2.50 -20.73 5.36
CA PRO A 73 -2.55 -21.53 6.58
C PRO A 73 -1.83 -20.89 7.77
N ALA A 74 -0.83 -20.04 7.54
CA ALA A 74 -0.13 -19.31 8.60
C ALA A 74 -0.88 -18.08 9.14
N ARG A 75 -2.18 -17.89 8.82
CA ARG A 75 -3.05 -16.85 9.39
C ARG A 75 -3.09 -16.88 10.91
N CYS A 76 -3.37 -15.74 11.55
CA CYS A 76 -3.64 -15.67 12.98
C CYS A 76 -5.14 -15.77 13.29
N PRO A 77 -5.53 -16.36 14.43
CA PRO A 77 -4.73 -17.35 15.19
C PRO A 77 -4.50 -18.59 14.31
N HIS A 78 -3.56 -19.45 14.70
CA HIS A 78 -3.41 -20.75 14.04
C HIS A 78 -4.72 -21.55 14.22
N PRO A 79 -5.24 -22.25 13.18
CA PRO A 79 -6.53 -22.93 13.24
C PRO A 79 -6.71 -23.88 14.43
N ASP A 80 -5.63 -24.54 14.86
CA ASP A 80 -5.65 -25.57 15.90
C ASP A 80 -5.49 -25.03 17.34
N VAL A 81 -5.43 -23.70 17.52
CA VAL A 81 -5.28 -23.11 18.86
C VAL A 81 -6.61 -23.13 19.61
N LYS A 82 -6.64 -23.79 20.77
CA LYS A 82 -7.82 -23.89 21.64
C LYS A 82 -8.21 -22.57 22.31
N GLU A 83 -7.24 -21.72 22.63
CA GLU A 83 -7.44 -20.44 23.33
C GLU A 83 -6.91 -19.27 22.49
N PRO A 84 -7.55 -18.95 21.36
CA PRO A 84 -7.01 -18.01 20.37
C PRO A 84 -6.80 -16.60 20.92
N THR A 85 -7.50 -16.23 22.00
CA THR A 85 -7.45 -14.92 22.62
C THR A 85 -6.25 -14.70 23.55
N LYS A 86 -5.47 -15.74 23.87
CA LYS A 86 -4.28 -15.61 24.72
C LYS A 86 -3.09 -14.97 23.98
N PRO A 87 -2.16 -14.31 24.71
CA PRO A 87 -0.91 -13.82 24.11
C PRO A 87 -0.15 -14.93 23.38
N GLY A 88 0.58 -14.57 22.32
CA GLY A 88 1.34 -15.51 21.51
C GLY A 88 0.60 -16.07 20.29
N HIS A 89 -0.71 -15.81 20.14
CA HIS A 89 -1.50 -16.31 19.00
C HIS A 89 -1.81 -15.28 17.93
N HIS A 90 -1.61 -13.99 18.22
CA HIS A 90 -1.79 -12.90 17.26
C HIS A 90 -0.47 -12.18 16.99
N CYS A 91 -0.20 -11.86 15.73
CA CYS A 91 0.81 -10.86 15.39
C CYS A 91 0.30 -9.45 15.76
N VAL A 92 1.20 -8.48 15.86
CA VAL A 92 0.87 -7.07 16.19
C VAL A 92 -0.17 -6.46 15.23
N VAL A 93 -0.19 -6.89 13.97
CA VAL A 93 -1.18 -6.42 12.98
C VAL A 93 -2.57 -6.95 13.32
N CYS A 94 -2.68 -8.26 13.58
CA CYS A 94 -3.95 -8.86 13.98
C CYS A 94 -4.42 -8.36 15.34
N GLU A 95 -3.50 -8.03 16.24
CA GLU A 95 -3.84 -7.42 17.53
C GLU A 95 -4.64 -6.12 17.33
N LEU A 96 -4.20 -5.26 16.42
CA LEU A 96 -4.79 -3.95 16.14
C LEU A 96 -6.00 -4.02 15.18
N PHE A 97 -5.83 -4.66 14.02
CA PHE A 97 -6.81 -4.73 12.93
C PHE A 97 -7.80 -5.91 13.05
N GLY A 98 -7.61 -6.79 14.01
CA GLY A 98 -8.42 -7.99 14.18
C GLY A 98 -8.02 -9.15 13.26
N CYS A 99 -8.57 -10.32 13.55
CA CYS A 99 -8.53 -11.53 12.74
C CYS A 99 -9.65 -12.48 13.18
N THR A 100 -9.70 -13.70 12.65
CA THR A 100 -10.73 -14.68 13.02
C THR A 100 -10.74 -14.91 14.54
N GLY A 101 -11.90 -14.72 15.18
CA GLY A 101 -12.03 -14.85 16.64
C GLY A 101 -11.45 -13.70 17.46
N TRP A 102 -10.88 -12.66 16.82
CA TRP A 102 -10.32 -11.49 17.51
C TRP A 102 -10.80 -10.19 16.88
N ALA A 103 -11.68 -9.47 17.57
CA ALA A 103 -12.17 -8.18 17.09
C ALA A 103 -11.03 -7.14 17.05
N ARG A 104 -11.03 -6.26 16.05
CA ARG A 104 -10.14 -5.09 15.99
C ARG A 104 -10.25 -4.18 17.22
N LYS A 105 -9.21 -3.38 17.50
CA LYS A 105 -9.19 -2.44 18.64
C LYS A 105 -9.91 -1.12 18.39
N PHE A 106 -10.29 -0.80 17.16
CA PHE A 106 -10.95 0.46 16.81
C PHE A 106 -12.07 0.26 15.80
N ARG A 107 -13.06 1.16 15.81
CA ARG A 107 -13.97 1.44 14.71
C ARG A 107 -13.34 2.51 13.80
N MET A 108 -13.43 2.34 12.49
CA MET A 108 -12.98 3.34 11.52
C MET A 108 -14.21 3.89 10.83
N MET A 109 -14.31 5.21 10.79
CA MET A 109 -15.34 5.94 10.05
C MET A 109 -14.66 6.79 8.98
N VAL A 110 -15.34 6.95 7.86
CA VAL A 110 -14.90 7.79 6.74
C VAL A 110 -15.94 8.88 6.57
N LEU A 111 -15.54 10.11 6.86
CA LEU A 111 -16.45 11.26 6.98
C LEU A 111 -16.08 12.36 5.99
N ASP A 112 -17.04 13.22 5.67
CA ASP A 112 -16.78 14.48 4.98
C ASP A 112 -16.32 15.57 5.98
N GLU A 113 -16.06 16.77 5.47
CA GLU A 113 -15.66 17.95 6.27
C GLU A 113 -16.74 18.41 7.28
N HIS A 114 -17.99 17.99 7.09
CA HIS A 114 -19.11 18.25 7.98
C HIS A 114 -19.38 17.08 8.94
N TYR A 115 -18.47 16.11 9.01
CA TYR A 115 -18.56 14.91 9.84
C TYR A 115 -19.71 13.94 9.49
N ASN A 116 -20.29 14.04 8.29
CA ASN A 116 -21.25 13.07 7.79
C ASN A 116 -20.55 11.86 7.20
N VAL A 117 -21.16 10.68 7.29
CA VAL A 117 -20.60 9.45 6.71
C VAL A 117 -20.64 9.51 5.19
N ILE A 118 -19.47 9.35 4.56
CA ILE A 118 -19.37 9.23 3.10
C ILE A 118 -19.86 7.85 2.68
N GLN A 119 -20.87 7.81 1.82
CA GLN A 119 -21.42 6.57 1.25
C GLN A 119 -20.99 6.32 -0.20
N ASN A 120 -20.75 7.39 -0.95
CA ASN A 120 -20.35 7.33 -2.36
C ASN A 120 -18.83 7.26 -2.48
N GLN A 121 -18.33 6.95 -3.69
CA GLN A 121 -16.89 7.01 -3.96
C GLN A 121 -16.29 8.37 -3.55
N ILE A 122 -15.10 8.34 -2.93
CA ILE A 122 -14.33 9.56 -2.70
C ILE A 122 -13.69 9.97 -4.02
N ASN A 123 -14.06 11.14 -4.51
CA ASN A 123 -13.57 11.66 -5.80
C ASN A 123 -12.26 12.44 -5.63
N ALA A 124 -11.59 12.73 -6.74
CA ALA A 124 -10.44 13.64 -6.74
C ALA A 124 -10.85 15.00 -6.17
N ASP A 125 -9.90 15.66 -5.51
CA ASP A 125 -10.00 16.92 -4.79
C ASP A 125 -10.95 16.95 -3.58
N GLN A 126 -11.63 15.85 -3.27
CA GLN A 126 -12.51 15.77 -2.12
C GLN A 126 -11.73 15.70 -0.80
N ILE A 127 -12.16 16.49 0.18
CA ILE A 127 -11.70 16.38 1.57
C ILE A 127 -12.46 15.24 2.27
N PHE A 128 -11.73 14.43 3.02
CA PHE A 128 -12.32 13.37 3.84
C PHE A 128 -11.56 13.17 5.14
N ILE A 129 -12.24 12.62 6.13
CA ILE A 129 -11.72 12.38 7.47
C ILE A 129 -11.69 10.88 7.72
N LEU A 130 -10.53 10.37 8.14
CA LEU A 130 -10.42 9.05 8.73
C LEU A 130 -10.49 9.18 10.24
N ARG A 131 -11.60 8.71 10.84
CA ARG A 131 -11.82 8.72 12.29
C ARG A 131 -11.66 7.32 12.89
N PHE A 132 -10.73 7.15 13.82
CA PHE A 132 -10.41 5.91 14.52
C PHE A 132 -10.95 5.93 15.95
N ILE A 133 -12.12 5.37 16.20
CA ILE A 133 -12.75 5.33 17.53
C ILE A 133 -12.27 4.09 18.28
N PRO A 134 -11.54 4.21 19.40
CA PRO A 134 -11.09 3.05 20.18
C PRO A 134 -12.28 2.24 20.71
N LEU A 135 -12.22 0.93 20.51
CA LEU A 135 -13.14 -0.07 21.09
C LEU A 135 -12.47 -0.83 22.24
N ARG A 136 -11.14 -0.84 22.26
CA ARG A 136 -10.27 -1.44 23.28
C ARG A 136 -9.03 -0.55 23.44
N PRO A 137 -8.23 -0.70 24.51
CA PRO A 137 -7.00 0.05 24.68
C PRO A 137 -6.06 -0.13 23.48
N ILE A 138 -5.64 1.01 22.90
CA ILE A 138 -4.62 1.10 21.87
C ILE A 138 -3.38 1.71 22.53
N TYR A 139 -2.27 0.97 22.50
CA TYR A 139 -1.03 1.40 23.13
C TYR A 139 -0.39 2.55 22.34
N PRO A 140 0.41 3.41 22.98
CA PRO A 140 1.10 4.50 22.28
C PRO A 140 1.93 4.04 21.08
N GLU A 141 2.58 2.87 21.18
CA GLU A 141 3.32 2.27 20.07
C GLU A 141 2.40 1.89 18.89
N GLU A 142 1.19 1.39 19.16
CA GLU A 142 0.21 1.04 18.12
C GLU A 142 -0.31 2.29 17.41
N TRP A 143 -0.55 3.37 18.15
CA TRP A 143 -0.90 4.68 17.57
C TRP A 143 0.22 5.25 16.71
N CYS A 144 1.47 5.22 17.20
CA CYS A 144 2.64 5.64 16.44
C CYS A 144 2.82 4.84 15.14
N LEU A 145 2.61 3.52 15.18
CA LEU A 145 2.66 2.68 13.98
C LEU A 145 1.54 3.04 13.00
N LEU A 146 0.32 3.31 13.49
CA LEU A 146 -0.80 3.71 12.66
C LEU A 146 -0.57 5.08 12.00
N ASP A 147 -0.12 6.07 12.76
CA ASP A 147 0.25 7.41 12.24
C ASP A 147 1.36 7.32 11.19
N CYS A 148 2.43 6.57 11.47
CA CYS A 148 3.51 6.35 10.50
C CYS A 148 2.99 5.67 9.22
N THR A 149 2.11 4.67 9.35
CA THR A 149 1.48 4.01 8.21
C THR A 149 0.69 4.99 7.34
N LEU A 150 -0.10 5.88 7.96
CA LEU A 150 -0.88 6.89 7.27
C LEU A 150 0.02 7.89 6.52
N ARG A 151 1.14 8.32 7.12
CA ARG A 151 2.15 9.17 6.45
C ARG A 151 2.83 8.46 5.30
N ILE A 152 3.19 7.18 5.46
CA ILE A 152 3.78 6.37 4.38
C ILE A 152 2.84 6.33 3.16
N ILE A 153 1.54 6.07 3.39
CA ILE A 153 0.54 6.06 2.32
C ILE A 153 0.49 7.41 1.61
N ALA A 154 0.41 8.50 2.37
CA ALA A 154 0.28 9.85 1.81
C ALA A 154 1.50 10.30 1.01
N GLU A 155 2.70 10.01 1.48
CA GLU A 155 3.94 10.54 0.90
C GLU A 155 4.62 9.61 -0.11
N TYR A 156 4.47 8.30 0.06
CA TYR A 156 5.22 7.30 -0.70
C TYR A 156 4.35 6.20 -1.30
N GLY A 157 3.11 6.05 -0.84
CA GLY A 157 2.21 4.97 -1.22
C GLY A 157 0.95 5.43 -1.96
N ALA A 158 -0.07 4.58 -1.90
CA ALA A 158 -1.43 4.81 -2.37
C ALA A 158 -2.40 3.88 -1.59
N ILE A 159 -3.70 4.23 -1.53
CA ILE A 159 -4.72 3.50 -0.76
C ILE A 159 -5.92 3.07 -1.63
N GLY A 160 -6.51 1.93 -1.30
CA GLY A 160 -7.65 1.36 -2.02
C GLY A 160 -7.23 0.42 -3.16
N GLY A 161 -8.18 0.08 -4.03
CA GLY A 161 -7.93 -0.79 -5.18
C GLY A 161 -7.62 -0.02 -6.46
N ARG A 162 -7.36 -0.76 -7.54
CA ARG A 162 -6.96 -0.22 -8.87
C ARG A 162 -5.73 0.70 -8.88
N THR A 163 -4.97 0.75 -7.79
CA THR A 163 -3.65 1.41 -7.68
C THR A 163 -2.58 0.77 -8.59
N VAL A 164 -2.86 -0.41 -9.16
CA VAL A 164 -1.99 -1.16 -10.09
C VAL A 164 -2.16 -0.75 -11.56
N LEU A 165 -3.12 0.11 -11.87
CA LEU A 165 -3.31 0.62 -13.23
C LEU A 165 -2.12 1.48 -13.64
N LYS A 166 -1.76 1.44 -14.92
CA LYS A 166 -0.51 2.02 -15.42
C LYS A 166 -0.82 3.25 -16.26
N PRO A 167 -0.16 4.39 -16.02
CA PRO A 167 -0.34 5.59 -16.85
C PRO A 167 -0.02 5.35 -18.33
N SER A 168 -0.61 6.20 -19.17
CA SER A 168 -0.31 6.26 -20.60
C SER A 168 -0.18 7.70 -21.04
N ASP A 169 0.82 7.96 -21.88
CA ASP A 169 1.04 9.23 -22.58
C ASP A 169 0.61 9.14 -24.05
N GLU A 170 0.12 7.97 -24.49
CA GLU A 170 -0.37 7.78 -25.85
C GLU A 170 -1.53 8.75 -26.12
N LEU A 171 -1.44 9.45 -27.25
CA LEU A 171 -2.47 10.40 -27.67
C LEU A 171 -3.86 9.74 -27.67
N ASN A 172 -4.86 10.44 -27.10
CA ASN A 172 -6.26 10.01 -26.96
C ASN A 172 -6.51 8.79 -26.07
N ARG A 173 -5.50 8.31 -25.34
CA ARG A 173 -5.61 7.15 -24.44
C ARG A 173 -5.36 7.51 -22.97
N GLN A 174 -4.83 8.70 -22.70
CA GLN A 174 -4.40 9.11 -21.36
C GLN A 174 -5.55 9.06 -20.33
N ASN A 175 -6.78 9.36 -20.76
CA ASN A 175 -7.96 9.42 -19.90
C ASN A 175 -8.75 8.10 -19.81
N ALA A 176 -8.29 7.02 -20.48
CA ALA A 176 -8.99 5.74 -20.44
C ALA A 176 -9.00 5.18 -19.01
N LEU A 177 -10.09 4.51 -18.61
CA LEU A 177 -10.27 4.03 -17.23
C LEU A 177 -9.13 3.14 -16.70
N HIS A 178 -8.44 2.41 -17.58
CA HIS A 178 -7.31 1.52 -17.23
C HIS A 178 -5.95 2.22 -17.19
N HIS A 179 -5.92 3.54 -17.42
CA HIS A 179 -4.75 4.42 -17.34
C HIS A 179 -4.90 5.52 -16.29
N LYS A 180 -6.05 5.58 -15.60
CA LYS A 180 -6.28 6.53 -14.50
C LYS A 180 -5.54 6.10 -13.24
N ASP A 181 -4.96 7.08 -12.56
CA ASP A 181 -4.44 6.93 -11.20
C ASP A 181 -5.61 6.84 -10.21
N TYR A 182 -5.43 6.05 -9.15
CA TYR A 182 -6.38 5.93 -8.04
C TYR A 182 -5.63 5.88 -6.71
N GLY A 183 -6.25 6.38 -5.64
CA GLY A 183 -5.78 6.16 -4.28
C GLY A 183 -4.62 7.03 -3.81
N LEU A 184 -4.25 8.08 -4.54
CA LEU A 184 -3.31 9.08 -4.05
C LEU A 184 -4.04 10.03 -3.09
N ILE A 185 -3.44 10.24 -1.92
CA ILE A 185 -3.99 11.11 -0.88
C ILE A 185 -2.90 12.04 -0.37
N GLN A 186 -3.32 13.20 0.11
CA GLN A 186 -2.46 14.19 0.76
C GLN A 186 -2.92 14.37 2.20
N TYR A 187 -1.95 14.39 3.12
CA TYR A 187 -2.20 14.73 4.51
C TYR A 187 -2.48 16.22 4.66
N ILE A 188 -3.54 16.58 5.37
CA ILE A 188 -3.86 17.99 5.68
C ILE A 188 -3.51 18.27 7.13
N SER A 189 -4.13 17.52 8.03
CA SER A 189 -3.94 17.68 9.47
C SER A 189 -4.33 16.42 10.21
N GLY A 190 -3.75 16.27 11.38
CA GLY A 190 -4.05 15.18 12.30
C GLY A 190 -4.80 15.70 13.51
N PRO A 191 -4.96 14.85 14.52
CA PRO A 191 -5.52 15.29 15.79
C PRO A 191 -4.64 16.39 16.41
N GLU A 192 -5.25 17.40 17.01
CA GLU A 192 -4.52 18.52 17.63
C GLU A 192 -3.52 18.01 18.68
N ASN A 193 -2.31 18.57 18.68
CA ASN A 193 -1.23 18.20 19.59
C ASN A 193 -0.76 16.74 19.52
N TRP A 194 -1.25 15.94 18.57
CA TRP A 194 -0.76 14.58 18.37
C TRP A 194 0.67 14.60 17.84
N HIS A 195 1.54 13.89 18.56
CA HIS A 195 2.84 13.52 18.06
C HIS A 195 3.20 12.15 18.62
N CYS A 196 3.88 11.35 17.80
CA CYS A 196 4.44 10.10 18.26
C CYS A 196 5.60 10.39 19.22
N GLU A 197 5.45 10.01 20.49
CA GLU A 197 6.49 10.11 21.52
C GLU A 197 7.47 8.92 21.51
N LYS A 198 7.24 7.94 20.64
CA LYS A 198 8.05 6.72 20.56
C LYS A 198 9.17 6.88 19.55
N THR A 199 10.37 6.50 19.97
CA THR A 199 11.51 6.39 19.05
C THR A 199 11.32 5.21 18.12
N ARG A 200 12.07 5.19 17.02
CA ARG A 200 12.12 4.03 16.13
C ARG A 200 12.53 2.75 16.87
N GLU A 201 13.42 2.87 17.85
CA GLU A 201 13.89 1.72 18.64
C GLU A 201 12.80 1.20 19.57
N ASP A 202 11.99 2.08 20.17
CA ASP A 202 10.82 1.67 20.95
C ASP A 202 9.84 0.86 20.09
N LEU A 203 9.59 1.30 18.85
CA LEU A 203 8.69 0.62 17.91
C LEU A 203 9.26 -0.73 17.45
N LYS A 204 10.56 -0.81 17.16
CA LYS A 204 11.26 -2.08 16.87
C LYS A 204 11.11 -3.07 18.03
N ASN A 205 11.43 -2.61 19.25
CA ASN A 205 11.29 -3.42 20.45
C ASN A 205 9.85 -3.86 20.67
N TYR A 206 8.88 -2.98 20.40
CA TYR A 206 7.46 -3.30 20.51
C TYR A 206 7.04 -4.40 19.53
N VAL A 207 7.32 -4.26 18.23
CA VAL A 207 6.90 -5.25 17.23
C VAL A 207 7.67 -6.59 17.34
N GLY A 208 8.83 -6.58 18.01
CA GLY A 208 9.66 -7.75 18.27
C GLY A 208 9.36 -8.50 19.58
N ARG A 209 8.41 -8.05 20.40
CA ARG A 209 8.12 -8.70 21.70
C ARG A 209 7.65 -10.16 21.53
N GLN A 210 8.10 -11.03 22.42
CA GLN A 210 7.73 -12.46 22.47
C GLN A 210 6.23 -12.71 22.70
N ARG A 211 5.46 -11.70 23.15
CA ARG A 211 4.00 -11.79 23.27
C ARG A 211 3.28 -11.90 21.93
N TRP A 212 3.93 -11.55 20.83
CA TRP A 212 3.36 -11.66 19.49
C TRP A 212 3.62 -13.05 18.95
N ARG A 213 2.68 -13.56 18.15
CA ARG A 213 2.90 -14.81 17.44
C ARG A 213 4.13 -14.71 16.56
N ASN A 214 5.05 -15.64 16.77
CA ASN A 214 6.27 -15.80 16.01
C ASN A 214 6.29 -17.22 15.42
N ASP A 215 5.54 -17.43 14.33
CA ASP A 215 5.68 -18.69 13.60
C ASP A 215 6.92 -18.63 12.70
N GLN A 216 7.84 -19.55 12.93
CA GLN A 216 9.13 -19.65 12.27
C GLN A 216 9.04 -20.26 10.86
N ASN A 217 7.86 -20.71 10.42
CA ASN A 217 7.68 -21.29 9.10
C ASN A 217 7.84 -20.20 8.02
N ARG A 218 9.04 -20.21 7.41
CA ARG A 218 9.55 -19.26 6.40
C ARG A 218 8.82 -19.32 5.05
N GLU A 219 7.74 -20.07 4.90
CA GLU A 219 7.28 -20.53 3.58
C GLU A 219 6.09 -19.75 2.98
N HIS A 220 5.81 -18.54 3.47
CA HIS A 220 4.88 -17.67 2.74
C HIS A 220 5.63 -16.48 2.17
N ASP A 221 5.63 -16.42 0.84
CA ASP A 221 6.28 -15.52 -0.13
C ASP A 221 5.91 -14.03 0.03
N PHE A 222 5.79 -13.52 1.25
CA PHE A 222 5.47 -12.12 1.55
C PHE A 222 6.56 -11.41 2.37
N SER A 223 7.67 -12.08 2.70
CA SER A 223 8.83 -11.43 3.33
C SER A 223 9.37 -10.25 2.50
N TRP A 224 9.24 -10.32 1.17
CA TRP A 224 9.60 -9.23 0.27
C TRP A 224 8.71 -7.98 0.47
N THR A 225 7.48 -8.12 0.95
CA THR A 225 6.58 -7.00 1.32
C THR A 225 6.97 -6.38 2.66
N SER A 226 8.21 -5.92 2.74
CA SER A 226 8.80 -5.27 3.91
C SER A 226 9.28 -3.88 3.52
N PHE A 227 9.16 -2.92 4.42
CA PHE A 227 9.70 -1.59 4.18
C PHE A 227 11.24 -1.60 4.04
N GLN A 228 11.94 -2.62 4.54
CA GLN A 228 13.37 -2.81 4.26
C GLN A 228 13.68 -3.09 2.79
N ASN A 229 12.69 -3.58 2.03
CA ASN A 229 12.80 -3.89 0.61
C ASN A 229 12.11 -2.83 -0.25
N PHE A 230 11.54 -1.79 0.35
CA PHE A 230 10.76 -0.76 -0.35
C PHE A 230 11.68 0.27 -0.98
N TRP A 231 11.24 0.83 -2.11
CA TRP A 231 11.87 1.99 -2.73
C TRP A 231 10.82 2.92 -3.35
N CYS A 232 11.14 4.21 -3.44
CA CYS A 232 10.28 5.23 -4.04
C CYS A 232 11.09 6.32 -4.75
N VAL A 233 10.60 6.76 -5.91
CA VAL A 233 11.04 7.95 -6.63
C VAL A 233 9.84 8.89 -6.74
N LYS A 234 9.91 10.04 -6.06
CA LYS A 234 8.84 11.07 -6.12
C LYS A 234 8.94 11.85 -7.44
N GLY A 235 7.83 12.36 -7.94
CA GLY A 235 7.75 13.21 -9.13
C GLY A 235 7.95 12.51 -10.47
N ARG A 236 8.39 11.23 -10.50
CA ARG A 236 8.64 10.47 -11.75
C ARG A 236 7.65 9.32 -11.93
N TYR A 237 7.26 9.09 -13.18
CA TYR A 237 6.32 8.02 -13.55
C TYR A 237 6.73 7.27 -14.82
N LEU A 238 6.40 5.99 -14.83
CA LEU A 238 6.59 5.03 -15.91
C LEU A 238 5.26 4.91 -16.65
N ALA A 239 5.32 5.00 -17.98
CA ALA A 239 4.12 5.03 -18.81
C ALA A 239 4.32 4.27 -20.11
N ARG A 240 3.21 4.00 -20.79
CA ARG A 240 3.25 3.71 -22.23
C ARG A 240 3.27 5.03 -23.00
N LYS A 241 4.31 5.24 -23.82
CA LYS A 241 4.50 6.46 -24.62
C LYS A 241 3.79 6.37 -25.97
N ASN A 242 3.96 5.25 -26.65
CA ASN A 242 3.32 4.96 -27.93
C ASN A 242 3.12 3.44 -28.11
N ALA A 243 2.85 3.02 -29.35
CA ALA A 243 2.65 1.61 -29.69
C ALA A 243 3.90 0.75 -29.49
N ASP A 244 5.08 1.31 -29.68
CA ASP A 244 6.34 0.58 -29.69
C ASP A 244 7.20 0.90 -28.46
N GLU A 245 6.85 1.94 -27.69
CA GLU A 245 7.60 2.40 -26.52
C GLU A 245 6.77 2.38 -25.23
N SER A 246 7.36 1.78 -24.19
CA SER A 246 6.81 1.81 -22.84
C SER A 246 7.94 1.69 -21.82
N THR A 247 8.18 2.78 -21.09
CA THR A 247 9.19 2.83 -20.02
C THR A 247 8.83 1.87 -18.90
N PHE A 248 7.53 1.68 -18.62
CA PHE A 248 7.09 0.66 -17.67
C PHE A 248 7.53 -0.75 -18.09
N ASN A 249 7.24 -1.15 -19.33
CA ASN A 249 7.60 -2.48 -19.81
C ASN A 249 9.11 -2.66 -19.86
N GLN A 250 9.86 -1.64 -20.27
CA GLN A 250 11.32 -1.64 -20.26
C GLN A 250 11.87 -1.95 -18.85
N VAL A 251 11.41 -1.24 -17.82
CA VAL A 251 11.84 -1.46 -16.43
C VAL A 251 11.52 -2.89 -15.95
N VAL A 252 10.33 -3.41 -16.25
CA VAL A 252 9.95 -4.77 -15.83
C VAL A 252 10.45 -5.88 -16.78
N GLY A 253 11.27 -5.54 -17.78
CA GLY A 253 11.86 -6.50 -18.73
C GLY A 253 10.87 -7.14 -19.70
N ARG A 254 9.74 -6.48 -20.00
CA ARG A 254 8.80 -6.89 -21.05
C ARG A 254 9.08 -6.16 -22.35
N ALA A 255 8.73 -6.79 -23.48
CA ALA A 255 8.76 -6.10 -24.77
C ALA A 255 7.90 -4.82 -24.72
N PRO A 256 8.41 -3.68 -25.21
CA PRO A 256 7.67 -2.42 -25.14
C PRO A 256 6.52 -2.38 -26.15
N SER A 257 6.66 -3.05 -27.30
CA SER A 257 5.67 -3.01 -28.38
C SER A 257 4.37 -3.73 -28.05
N LYS A 258 3.24 -3.06 -28.29
CA LYS A 258 1.89 -3.64 -28.22
C LYS A 258 1.37 -4.13 -29.57
N ARG A 259 2.23 -4.23 -30.59
CA ARG A 259 1.86 -4.76 -31.92
C ARG A 259 1.48 -6.23 -31.84
N CYS A 260 0.52 -6.61 -32.68
CA CYS A 260 0.09 -7.99 -32.82
C CYS A 260 1.18 -8.84 -33.48
N LYS A 261 1.48 -10.00 -32.90
CA LYS A 261 2.49 -10.93 -33.41
C LYS A 261 2.11 -11.56 -34.75
N ASP A 262 0.82 -11.65 -35.06
CA ASP A 262 0.35 -12.35 -36.25
C ASP A 262 0.39 -11.46 -37.51
N CYS A 263 0.09 -10.17 -37.37
CA CYS A 263 -0.01 -9.21 -38.49
C CYS A 263 0.80 -7.91 -38.32
N ASN A 264 1.55 -7.77 -37.23
CA ASN A 264 2.40 -6.61 -36.89
C ASN A 264 1.68 -5.24 -36.81
N GLN A 265 0.36 -5.24 -36.66
CA GLN A 265 -0.47 -4.04 -36.52
C GLN A 265 -0.92 -3.82 -35.08
N VAL A 266 -1.27 -2.57 -34.77
CA VAL A 266 -1.85 -2.19 -33.47
C VAL A 266 -3.36 -2.32 -33.55
N HIS A 267 -3.96 -2.99 -32.57
CA HIS A 267 -5.42 -3.13 -32.49
C HIS A 267 -5.93 -2.56 -31.17
N SER A 268 -6.92 -1.70 -31.23
CA SER A 268 -7.61 -1.20 -30.03
C SER A 268 -8.59 -2.26 -29.54
N PRO A 269 -8.65 -2.59 -28.24
CA PRO A 269 -9.72 -3.44 -27.73
C PRO A 269 -11.10 -2.82 -28.07
N ARG A 270 -12.10 -3.57 -28.55
CA ARG A 270 -12.21 -5.04 -28.68
C ARG A 270 -11.87 -5.61 -30.07
N GLN A 271 -11.17 -4.86 -30.94
CA GLN A 271 -10.84 -5.29 -32.30
C GLN A 271 -10.03 -6.60 -32.34
N LYS A 272 -10.46 -7.52 -33.19
CA LYS A 272 -9.76 -8.78 -33.50
C LYS A 272 -8.64 -8.52 -34.53
N CYS A 273 -7.65 -9.40 -34.57
CA CYS A 273 -6.63 -9.38 -35.61
C CYS A 273 -7.28 -9.74 -36.96
N PRO A 274 -7.10 -8.94 -38.03
CA PRO A 274 -7.72 -9.20 -39.33
C PRO A 274 -7.17 -10.46 -40.01
N LYS A 275 -5.97 -10.91 -39.63
CA LYS A 275 -5.34 -12.12 -40.20
C LYS A 275 -5.83 -13.42 -39.55
N THR A 276 -6.20 -13.38 -38.26
CA THR A 276 -6.54 -14.58 -37.49
C THR A 276 -7.98 -14.60 -36.98
N GLU A 277 -8.69 -13.48 -37.06
CA GLU A 277 -10.04 -13.25 -36.50
C GLU A 277 -10.17 -13.55 -35.00
N ARG A 278 -9.02 -13.57 -34.30
CA ARG A 278 -8.90 -13.80 -32.85
C ARG A 278 -8.46 -12.54 -32.14
N HIS A 279 -8.57 -12.54 -30.81
CA HIS A 279 -7.99 -11.46 -30.01
C HIS A 279 -6.48 -11.37 -30.25
N PRO A 280 -5.93 -10.15 -30.43
CA PRO A 280 -4.56 -9.96 -30.82
C PRO A 280 -3.61 -10.39 -29.71
N ARG A 281 -2.66 -11.29 -30.02
CA ARG A 281 -1.53 -11.60 -29.14
C ARG A 281 -0.44 -10.56 -29.36
N ARG A 282 -0.05 -9.82 -28.33
CA ARG A 282 0.92 -8.72 -28.48
C ARG A 282 2.29 -9.12 -27.96
N TYR A 283 3.35 -8.50 -28.48
CA TYR A 283 4.71 -8.69 -27.93
C TYR A 283 4.77 -8.32 -26.44
N SER A 284 4.10 -7.23 -26.05
CA SER A 284 4.02 -6.75 -24.66
C SER A 284 3.35 -7.69 -23.66
N ASP A 285 2.64 -8.71 -24.15
CA ASP A 285 1.87 -9.64 -23.30
C ASP A 285 2.72 -10.82 -22.84
N ASP A 286 3.91 -11.00 -23.43
CA ASP A 286 4.83 -12.07 -23.06
C ASP A 286 5.38 -11.87 -21.65
N ASN A 287 5.43 -12.98 -20.91
CA ASN A 287 6.12 -13.00 -19.64
C ASN A 287 7.63 -13.11 -19.87
N PRO A 288 8.44 -12.31 -19.17
CA PRO A 288 9.89 -12.48 -19.20
C PRO A 288 10.29 -13.86 -18.66
N THR A 289 11.40 -14.39 -19.16
CA THR A 289 11.94 -15.69 -18.74
C THR A 289 13.05 -15.57 -17.70
N ASP A 290 13.76 -14.44 -17.63
CA ASP A 290 14.77 -14.22 -16.61
C ASP A 290 14.12 -13.99 -15.22
N PRO A 291 14.72 -14.50 -14.12
CA PRO A 291 14.10 -14.45 -12.80
C PRO A 291 13.75 -13.04 -12.31
N ILE A 292 14.59 -12.05 -12.61
CA ILE A 292 14.43 -10.66 -12.14
C ILE A 292 13.22 -10.02 -12.84
N SER A 293 13.18 -10.08 -14.16
CA SER A 293 12.08 -9.51 -14.94
C SER A 293 10.78 -10.27 -14.72
N ALA A 294 10.83 -11.60 -14.59
CA ALA A 294 9.66 -12.42 -14.26
C ALA A 294 9.03 -11.98 -12.93
N TRP A 295 9.87 -11.74 -11.91
CA TRP A 295 9.43 -11.24 -10.61
C TRP A 295 8.86 -9.83 -10.67
N LEU A 296 9.55 -8.87 -11.31
CA LEU A 296 9.09 -7.48 -11.45
C LEU A 296 7.77 -7.36 -12.22
N ALA A 297 7.66 -8.08 -13.33
CA ALA A 297 6.49 -8.05 -14.20
C ALA A 297 5.24 -8.62 -13.50
N GLY A 298 5.46 -9.64 -12.66
CA GLY A 298 4.46 -10.45 -11.99
C GLY A 298 3.53 -11.15 -12.99
N ARG A 299 2.69 -12.05 -12.47
CA ARG A 299 1.68 -12.77 -13.25
C ARG A 299 0.26 -12.42 -12.82
N GLN A 300 -0.72 -13.01 -13.49
CA GLN A 300 -2.10 -12.97 -13.03
C GLN A 300 -2.17 -13.66 -11.67
N GLN A 301 -2.93 -13.10 -10.73
CA GLN A 301 -3.02 -13.56 -9.32
C GLN A 301 -1.73 -13.40 -8.49
N GLU A 302 -0.68 -12.80 -9.04
CA GLU A 302 0.51 -12.39 -8.27
C GLU A 302 0.51 -10.87 -8.04
N SER A 303 0.94 -10.45 -6.86
CA SER A 303 1.02 -9.03 -6.49
C SER A 303 1.99 -8.29 -7.39
N LYS A 304 1.57 -7.11 -7.89
CA LYS A 304 2.46 -6.19 -8.60
C LYS A 304 3.59 -5.71 -7.70
N LYS A 305 4.79 -5.55 -8.28
CA LYS A 305 6.00 -5.14 -7.55
C LYS A 305 6.37 -3.67 -7.80
N VAL A 306 5.91 -3.11 -8.92
CA VAL A 306 6.16 -1.73 -9.35
C VAL A 306 4.83 -1.04 -9.59
N PHE A 307 4.68 0.12 -8.98
CA PHE A 307 3.51 0.98 -9.04
C PHE A 307 3.94 2.33 -9.56
N SER A 308 3.13 2.97 -10.39
CA SER A 308 3.50 4.23 -11.01
C SER A 308 2.29 5.12 -11.21
N PHE A 309 2.43 6.38 -10.82
CA PHE A 309 1.36 7.37 -10.79
C PHE A 309 1.84 8.65 -11.45
N LYS A 310 1.10 9.12 -12.44
CA LYS A 310 1.43 10.28 -13.28
C LYS A 310 1.04 11.62 -12.64
N HIS A 311 0.13 11.63 -11.67
CA HIS A 311 -0.41 12.83 -11.04
C HIS A 311 0.62 13.98 -10.87
N PRO A 312 0.25 15.26 -11.08
CA PRO A 312 1.16 16.41 -10.95
C PRO A 312 2.02 16.42 -9.67
N GLN A 313 3.16 17.13 -9.76
CA GLN A 313 4.35 17.11 -8.89
C GLN A 313 4.17 16.56 -7.47
N GLU A 314 3.26 17.12 -6.67
CA GLU A 314 3.08 16.75 -5.26
C GLU A 314 2.60 15.29 -5.07
N GLY A 315 1.82 14.76 -6.02
CA GLY A 315 1.26 13.40 -5.94
C GLY A 315 2.03 12.34 -6.75
N GLY A 316 2.65 12.75 -7.85
CA GLY A 316 3.32 11.83 -8.78
C GLY A 316 4.44 11.03 -8.12
N ARG A 317 4.49 9.72 -8.36
CA ARG A 317 5.50 8.83 -7.78
C ARG A 317 5.55 7.50 -8.49
N THR A 318 6.72 6.86 -8.43
CA THR A 318 6.89 5.45 -8.76
C THR A 318 7.54 4.78 -7.57
N PHE A 319 6.95 3.69 -7.11
CA PHE A 319 7.48 2.94 -5.99
C PHE A 319 7.34 1.45 -6.23
N GLY A 320 8.04 0.68 -5.42
CA GLY A 320 7.97 -0.75 -5.49
C GLY A 320 8.74 -1.42 -4.37
N PHE A 321 8.97 -2.70 -4.58
CA PHE A 321 9.78 -3.50 -3.70
C PHE A 321 10.94 -4.11 -4.49
N ILE A 322 11.93 -4.61 -3.76
CA ILE A 322 12.88 -5.63 -4.23
C ILE A 322 12.54 -6.97 -3.57
N LYS A 323 13.12 -8.06 -4.05
CA LYS A 323 13.14 -9.36 -3.35
C LYS A 323 14.60 -9.74 -3.20
N PRO A 324 15.20 -9.59 -2.00
CA PRO A 324 16.65 -9.72 -1.82
C PRO A 324 17.27 -10.98 -2.43
N ASP A 325 16.57 -12.12 -2.37
CA ASP A 325 17.03 -13.40 -2.93
C ASP A 325 17.03 -13.44 -4.47
N ILE A 326 16.41 -12.46 -5.13
CA ILE A 326 16.30 -12.36 -6.60
C ILE A 326 17.01 -11.11 -7.12
N MET A 327 16.85 -9.96 -6.45
CA MET A 327 17.43 -8.69 -6.86
C MET A 327 17.56 -7.69 -5.71
N GLY A 328 18.56 -6.81 -5.81
CA GLY A 328 18.81 -5.70 -4.88
C GLY A 328 18.38 -4.32 -5.42
N PHE A 329 18.63 -3.27 -4.63
CA PHE A 329 18.28 -1.89 -4.99
C PHE A 329 19.04 -1.37 -6.22
N GLU A 330 20.32 -1.71 -6.35
CA GLU A 330 21.14 -1.26 -7.49
C GLU A 330 20.57 -1.75 -8.84
N GLU A 331 20.02 -2.96 -8.88
CA GLU A 331 19.45 -3.49 -10.12
C GLU A 331 18.15 -2.76 -10.52
N ILE A 332 17.25 -2.44 -9.57
CA ILE A 332 16.07 -1.64 -9.91
C ILE A 332 16.45 -0.21 -10.27
N LYS A 333 17.41 0.39 -9.57
CA LYS A 333 17.92 1.74 -9.85
C LYS A 333 18.50 1.83 -11.25
N ARG A 334 19.35 0.86 -11.65
CA ARG A 334 19.90 0.75 -13.01
C ARG A 334 18.79 0.63 -14.06
N ARG A 335 17.75 -0.17 -13.82
CA ARG A 335 16.59 -0.29 -14.73
C ARG A 335 15.79 1.00 -14.83
N LEU A 336 15.59 1.71 -13.72
CA LEU A 336 14.94 3.02 -13.71
C LEU A 336 15.77 4.07 -14.48
N GLN A 337 17.09 4.05 -14.37
CA GLN A 337 17.98 4.92 -15.16
C GLN A 337 17.89 4.67 -16.67
N GLN A 338 17.51 3.46 -17.12
CA GLN A 338 17.22 3.23 -18.53
C GLN A 338 15.94 3.94 -19.00
N ALA A 339 14.97 4.12 -18.10
CA ALA A 339 13.74 4.88 -18.37
C ALA A 339 13.92 6.39 -18.14
N TRP A 340 14.79 6.77 -17.21
CA TRP A 340 15.09 8.13 -16.79
C TRP A 340 16.62 8.32 -16.70
N PRO A 341 17.31 8.57 -17.82
CA PRO A 341 18.78 8.69 -17.83
C PRO A 341 19.34 9.79 -16.93
N ASP A 342 18.50 10.77 -16.56
CA ASP A 342 18.81 11.89 -15.69
C ASP A 342 18.45 11.63 -14.21
N LEU A 343 18.01 10.42 -13.84
CA LEU A 343 17.67 10.06 -12.47
C LEU A 343 18.89 10.18 -11.55
N LYS A 344 18.79 11.07 -10.57
CA LYS A 344 19.84 11.28 -9.55
C LYS A 344 19.70 10.27 -8.42
N ASP A 345 20.84 9.95 -7.80
CA ASP A 345 20.90 9.07 -6.64
C ASP A 345 20.03 9.56 -5.47
N SER A 346 19.97 10.88 -5.25
CA SER A 346 19.16 11.49 -4.19
C SER A 346 17.64 11.43 -4.44
N GLU A 347 17.20 11.12 -5.66
CA GLU A 347 15.78 10.95 -5.99
C GLU A 347 15.29 9.53 -5.66
N PHE A 348 16.18 8.54 -5.61
CA PHE A 348 15.85 7.16 -5.28
C PHE A 348 15.91 6.97 -3.77
N LEU A 349 14.76 6.81 -3.13
CA LEU A 349 14.67 6.62 -1.69
C LEU A 349 14.43 5.16 -1.37
N THR A 350 15.32 4.58 -0.58
CA THR A 350 15.09 3.29 0.07
C THR A 350 14.10 3.45 1.22
N GLY A 351 13.44 2.36 1.61
CA GLY A 351 12.56 2.40 2.76
C GLY A 351 13.29 2.76 4.06
N GLU A 352 14.57 2.41 4.20
CA GLU A 352 15.36 2.81 5.37
C GLU A 352 15.48 4.34 5.48
N GLU A 353 15.83 5.01 4.37
CA GLU A 353 15.92 6.48 4.32
C GLU A 353 14.57 7.14 4.55
N ILE A 354 13.49 6.55 4.02
CA ILE A 354 12.14 7.05 4.24
C ILE A 354 11.75 6.97 5.72
N LEU A 355 12.01 5.84 6.39
CA LEU A 355 11.75 5.70 7.82
C LEU A 355 12.60 6.68 8.63
N GLN A 356 13.85 6.89 8.24
CA GLN A 356 14.70 7.90 8.86
C GLN A 356 14.13 9.31 8.69
N ARG A 357 13.54 9.67 7.53
CA ARG A 357 12.90 10.98 7.34
C ARG A 357 11.64 11.14 8.19
N LEU A 358 10.81 10.09 8.26
CA LEU A 358 9.55 10.13 9.01
C LEU A 358 9.77 10.20 10.53
N TRP A 359 10.84 9.61 11.06
CA TRP A 359 11.14 9.61 12.51
C TRP A 359 12.31 10.52 12.93
N GLY A 360 13.18 10.93 12.01
CA GLY A 360 14.41 11.68 12.27
C GLY A 360 14.26 13.20 12.28
N GLY A 361 13.07 13.73 12.05
CA GLY A 361 12.75 15.12 12.33
C GLY A 361 13.14 16.12 11.24
N THR A 362 12.26 16.30 10.27
CA THR A 362 11.62 17.60 10.03
C THR A 362 10.22 17.28 9.54
N ARG A 363 9.22 17.62 10.36
CA ARG A 363 7.82 17.57 9.93
C ARG A 363 7.72 18.64 8.83
N PRO A 364 7.28 18.31 7.60
CA PRO A 364 6.91 19.36 6.65
C PRO A 364 5.83 20.27 7.24
#